data_AF-A0A8T6V347-F1
#
_entry.id   AF-A0A8T6V347-F1
#
_cell.length_a   1.000
_cell.length_b   1.000
_cell.length_c   1.000
_cell.angle_alpha   90.00
_cell.angle_beta   90.00
_cell.angle_gamma   90.00
#
_symmetry.space_group_name_H-M   'P 1'
#
loop_
_entity.id
_entity.type
_entity.pdbx_description
1 polymer ?
#
loop_
_entity_poly.entity_id
_entity_poly.type
_entity_poly.pdbx_seq_one_letter_code
_entity_poly.pdbx_strand_id
1 'polypeptide(L)'
;MSEVKEIKKARQNLKKTLRALVESDDNLLGALLVDSRPGMSAGMPLSSYIRDEESKVGPSGGRKDILGGTILEARDKIKRLSDKDRLNLGDLKRSMIEGKNGLSILIPLPEAEAILLIWGGKKTNVGFVYTVLRNLAEKISDLTMKAA
;
A
#
# COMPACT_ATOMS: atom_id res chain seq x y z
N MET A 1 19.26 13.14 20.13
CA MET A 1 19.51 11.95 19.29
C MET A 1 19.45 12.42 17.85
N SER A 2 20.33 11.98 16.95
CA SER A 2 20.35 12.51 15.57
C SER A 2 19.10 12.06 14.81
N GLU A 3 18.47 13.01 14.09
CA GLU A 3 17.29 12.86 13.22
C GLU A 3 17.37 11.62 12.29
N VAL A 4 18.57 11.36 11.75
CA VAL A 4 18.86 10.18 10.93
C VAL A 4 18.56 8.85 11.64
N LYS A 5 18.77 8.77 12.96
CA LYS A 5 18.48 7.58 13.76
C LYS A 5 16.98 7.35 13.91
N GLU A 6 16.20 8.42 13.99
CA GLU A 6 14.74 8.38 14.10
C GLU A 6 14.10 7.94 12.78
N ILE A 7 14.56 8.48 11.65
CA ILE A 7 14.12 8.08 10.30
C ILE A 7 14.40 6.59 10.07
N LYS A 8 15.61 6.12 10.39
CA LYS A 8 15.96 4.69 10.26
C LYS A 8 15.06 3.79 11.11
N LYS A 9 14.76 4.22 12.34
CA LYS A 9 13.86 3.49 13.24
C LYS A 9 12.43 3.46 12.71
N ALA A 10 11.92 4.58 12.17
CA ALA A 10 10.61 4.66 11.55
C ALA A 10 10.49 3.71 10.35
N ARG A 11 11.48 3.70 9.45
CA ARG A 11 11.53 2.76 8.30
C ARG A 11 11.53 1.29 8.74
N GLN A 12 12.30 0.94 9.77
CA GLN A 12 12.31 -0.42 10.32
C GLN A 12 10.96 -0.80 10.92
N ASN A 13 10.33 0.10 11.69
CA ASN A 13 9.01 -0.13 12.27
C ASN A 13 7.92 -0.22 11.21
N LEU A 14 8.02 0.56 10.13
CA LEU A 14 7.11 0.49 8.99
C LEU A 14 7.21 -0.87 8.32
N LYS A 15 8.43 -1.35 8.04
CA LYS A 15 8.65 -2.70 7.49
C LYS A 15 8.09 -3.79 8.40
N LYS A 16 8.28 -3.70 9.72
CA LYS A 16 7.69 -4.64 10.69
C LYS A 16 6.16 -4.59 10.70
N THR A 17 5.57 -3.42 10.53
CA THR A 17 4.11 -3.23 10.51
C THR A 17 3.50 -3.80 9.23
N LEU A 18 4.13 -3.56 8.07
CA LEU A 18 3.72 -4.17 6.80
C LEU A 18 3.87 -5.70 6.84
N ARG A 19 4.94 -6.20 7.47
CA ARG A 19 5.10 -7.63 7.73
C ARG A 19 3.95 -8.21 8.55
N ALA A 20 3.63 -7.60 9.69
CA ALA A 20 2.53 -8.06 10.55
C ALA A 20 1.17 -8.05 9.83
N LEU A 21 0.93 -7.05 8.97
CA LEU A 21 -0.26 -7.02 8.11
C LEU A 21 -0.30 -8.21 7.15
N VAL A 22 0.78 -8.49 6.44
CA VAL A 22 0.84 -9.59 5.46
C VAL A 22 0.83 -10.96 6.13
N GLU A 23 1.43 -11.09 7.31
CA GLU A 23 1.42 -12.32 8.12
C GLU A 23 0.07 -12.55 8.82
N SER A 24 -0.85 -11.58 8.81
CA SER A 24 -2.17 -11.74 9.44
C SER A 24 -3.12 -12.69 8.70
N ASP A 25 -2.92 -12.87 7.39
CA ASP A 25 -3.70 -13.77 6.54
C ASP A 25 -2.74 -14.60 5.67
N ASP A 26 -2.87 -15.92 5.71
CA ASP A 26 -1.97 -16.85 5.00
C ASP A 26 -1.98 -16.70 3.47
N ASN A 27 -3.00 -16.06 2.91
CA ASN A 27 -3.12 -15.84 1.48
C ASN A 27 -2.68 -14.43 1.07
N LEU A 28 -2.35 -13.54 2.01
CA LEU A 28 -1.70 -12.28 1.68
C LEU A 28 -0.23 -12.53 1.33
N LEU A 29 0.19 -11.98 0.20
CA LEU A 29 1.51 -12.26 -0.39
C LEU A 29 2.46 -11.07 -0.24
N GLY A 30 1.92 -9.85 -0.12
CA GLY A 30 2.76 -8.70 0.10
C GLY A 30 2.00 -7.39 0.25
N ALA A 31 2.78 -6.39 0.68
CA ALA A 31 2.37 -5.00 0.81
C ALA A 31 3.50 -4.07 0.35
N LEU A 32 3.12 -2.99 -0.32
CA LEU A 32 4.00 -1.97 -0.87
C LEU A 32 3.43 -0.62 -0.51
N LEU A 33 4.26 0.22 0.10
CA LEU A 33 3.95 1.62 0.35
C LEU A 33 4.71 2.49 -0.66
N VAL A 34 3.99 3.37 -1.34
CA VAL A 34 4.51 4.21 -2.41
C VAL A 34 4.33 5.68 -2.06
N ASP A 35 5.35 6.49 -2.35
CA ASP A 35 5.29 7.94 -2.23
C ASP A 35 4.36 8.54 -3.28
N SER A 36 3.42 9.38 -2.86
CA SER A 36 2.52 10.11 -3.76
C SER A 36 2.76 11.62 -3.75
N ARG A 37 3.81 12.08 -3.07
CA ARG A 37 4.25 13.48 -3.12
C ARG A 37 4.63 13.84 -4.55
N PRO A 38 4.20 15.01 -5.04
CA PRO A 38 4.60 15.47 -6.36
C PRO A 38 6.11 15.72 -6.41
N GLY A 39 6.75 15.35 -7.51
CA GLY A 39 8.18 15.59 -7.74
C GLY A 39 8.94 14.33 -8.18
N MET A 40 10.26 14.39 -8.12
CA MET A 40 11.12 13.29 -8.60
C MET A 40 10.96 11.99 -7.81
N SER A 41 10.48 12.04 -6.57
CA SER A 41 10.24 10.86 -5.74
C SER A 41 8.84 10.27 -5.90
N ALA A 42 7.96 10.88 -6.70
CA ALA A 42 6.61 10.37 -6.94
C ALA A 42 6.69 8.94 -7.50
N GLY A 43 6.04 7.99 -6.83
CA GLY A 43 6.04 6.60 -7.23
C GLY A 43 7.21 5.79 -6.65
N MET A 44 8.12 6.39 -5.88
CA MET A 44 9.18 5.62 -5.24
C MET A 44 8.63 4.76 -4.09
N PRO A 45 9.13 3.52 -3.93
CA PRO A 45 8.72 2.67 -2.82
C PRO A 45 9.31 3.21 -1.51
N LEU A 46 8.44 3.56 -0.56
CA LEU A 46 8.84 3.98 0.79
C LEU A 46 9.18 2.78 1.67
N SER A 47 8.42 1.69 1.54
CA SER A 47 8.67 0.42 2.22
C SER A 47 7.92 -0.72 1.55
N SER A 48 8.40 -1.95 1.73
CA SER A 48 7.68 -3.13 1.27
C SER A 48 7.97 -4.34 2.14
N TYR A 49 7.01 -5.26 2.16
CA TYR A 49 7.19 -6.62 2.62
C TYR A 49 6.51 -7.56 1.63
N ILE A 50 7.23 -8.59 1.20
CA ILE A 50 6.74 -9.60 0.26
C ILE A 50 7.15 -10.95 0.87
N ARG A 51 6.21 -11.90 0.92
CA ARG A 51 6.50 -13.25 1.36
C ARG A 51 7.49 -13.90 0.40
N ASP A 52 8.41 -14.68 0.96
CA ASP A 52 9.40 -15.43 0.21
C ASP A 52 8.79 -16.78 -0.20
N GLU A 53 7.83 -16.72 -1.12
CA GLU A 53 7.13 -17.89 -1.66
C GLU A 53 6.91 -17.73 -3.16
N GLU A 54 7.02 -18.82 -3.91
CA GLU A 54 6.74 -18.81 -5.33
C GLU A 54 5.23 -18.61 -5.56
N SER A 55 4.85 -17.41 -5.96
CA SER A 55 3.47 -17.05 -6.27
C SER A 55 3.31 -16.50 -7.67
N LYS A 56 2.17 -16.82 -8.28
CA LYS A 56 1.73 -16.26 -9.57
C LYS A 56 1.06 -14.89 -9.43
N VAL A 57 1.04 -14.32 -8.22
CA VAL A 57 0.36 -13.06 -7.90
C VAL A 57 1.33 -12.08 -7.24
N GLY A 58 1.38 -10.86 -7.77
CA GLY A 58 2.26 -9.80 -7.31
C GLY A 58 3.33 -9.42 -8.34
N PRO A 59 4.17 -8.42 -8.03
CA PRO A 59 5.28 -8.03 -8.90
C PRO A 59 6.29 -9.16 -9.09
N SER A 60 6.67 -9.45 -10.33
CA SER A 60 7.79 -10.32 -10.68
C SER A 60 9.08 -9.52 -10.95
N GLY A 61 10.23 -10.09 -10.57
CA GLY A 61 11.55 -9.67 -11.07
C GLY A 61 12.03 -8.29 -10.62
N GLY A 62 11.88 -7.92 -9.35
CA GLY A 62 12.53 -6.72 -8.78
C GLY A 62 12.00 -5.36 -9.25
N ARG A 63 10.99 -5.32 -10.13
CA ARG A 63 10.42 -4.09 -10.72
C ARG A 63 9.46 -3.33 -9.80
N LYS A 64 9.86 -3.09 -8.55
CA LYS A 64 9.04 -2.36 -7.56
C LYS A 64 8.86 -0.89 -7.93
N ASP A 65 9.86 -0.28 -8.57
CA ASP A 65 9.84 1.15 -8.91
C ASP A 65 8.87 1.43 -10.08
N ILE A 66 8.76 0.52 -11.04
CA ILE A 66 7.84 0.62 -12.20
C ILE A 66 6.37 0.50 -11.75
N LEU A 67 6.12 -0.24 -10.68
CA LEU A 67 4.77 -0.34 -10.10
C LEU A 67 4.28 0.99 -9.53
N GLY A 68 5.15 1.81 -8.96
CA GLY A 68 4.72 3.03 -8.28
C GLY A 68 4.08 4.05 -9.21
N GLY A 69 4.66 4.28 -10.39
CA GLY A 69 4.04 5.14 -11.42
C GLY A 69 2.68 4.60 -11.86
N THR A 70 2.58 3.30 -12.10
CA THR A 70 1.31 2.64 -12.47
C THR A 70 0.25 2.79 -11.38
N ILE A 71 0.64 2.66 -10.11
CA ILE A 71 -0.24 2.83 -8.95
C ILE A 71 -0.78 4.25 -8.85
N LEU A 72 0.08 5.26 -9.05
CA LEU A 72 -0.32 6.66 -9.03
C LEU A 72 -1.32 6.98 -10.13
N GLU A 73 -1.03 6.58 -11.38
CA GLU A 73 -1.94 6.78 -12.50
C GLU A 73 -3.29 6.09 -12.30
N ALA A 74 -3.28 4.85 -11.79
CA ALA A 74 -4.50 4.10 -11.49
C ALA A 74 -5.31 4.81 -10.41
N ARG A 75 -4.67 5.25 -9.32
CA ARG A 75 -5.30 6.00 -8.23
C ARG A 75 -5.94 7.27 -8.75
N ASP A 76 -5.26 8.03 -9.61
CA ASP A 76 -5.79 9.31 -10.12
C ASP A 76 -7.00 9.10 -11.03
N LYS A 77 -6.97 8.07 -11.89
CA LYS A 77 -8.12 7.69 -12.73
C LYS A 77 -9.31 7.25 -11.87
N ILE A 78 -9.09 6.45 -10.85
CA ILE A 78 -10.14 5.97 -9.94
C ILE A 78 -10.68 7.13 -9.09
N LYS A 79 -9.82 8.04 -8.62
CA LYS A 79 -10.24 9.23 -7.88
C LYS A 79 -11.15 10.12 -8.72
N ARG A 80 -10.79 10.36 -10.00
CA ARG A 80 -11.66 11.10 -10.92
C ARG A 80 -13.02 10.43 -11.11
N LEU A 81 -13.06 9.09 -11.11
CA LEU A 81 -14.31 8.35 -11.19
C LEU A 81 -15.19 8.54 -9.94
N SER A 82 -14.60 8.73 -8.76
CA SER A 82 -15.34 8.99 -7.51
C SER A 82 -15.91 10.41 -7.38
N ASP A 83 -15.50 11.35 -8.24
CA ASP A 83 -15.90 12.75 -8.15
C ASP A 83 -17.42 12.98 -8.29
N LYS A 84 -17.88 14.15 -7.83
CA LYS A 84 -19.29 14.56 -7.80
C LYS A 84 -19.99 14.46 -9.16
N ASP A 85 -19.31 14.86 -10.23
CA ASP A 85 -19.86 14.86 -11.60
C ASP A 85 -19.73 13.50 -12.29
N ARG A 86 -19.33 12.46 -11.55
CA ARG A 86 -19.17 11.08 -11.99
C ARG A 86 -20.02 10.15 -11.13
N LEU A 87 -19.42 9.37 -10.24
CA LEU A 87 -20.15 8.45 -9.36
C LEU A 87 -20.60 9.10 -8.05
N ASN A 88 -20.13 10.31 -7.73
CA ASN A 88 -20.49 11.04 -6.52
C ASN A 88 -20.30 10.22 -5.23
N LEU A 89 -19.15 9.54 -5.11
CA LEU A 89 -18.81 8.70 -3.96
C LEU A 89 -18.09 9.48 -2.85
N GLY A 90 -17.77 10.75 -3.10
CA GLY A 90 -16.92 11.56 -2.22
C GLY A 90 -15.46 11.13 -2.32
N ASP A 91 -14.73 11.21 -1.20
CA ASP A 91 -13.31 10.87 -1.17
C ASP A 91 -13.08 9.36 -1.41
N LEU A 92 -12.19 9.05 -2.35
CA LEU A 92 -11.71 7.69 -2.56
C LEU A 92 -11.01 7.17 -1.30
N LYS A 93 -11.70 6.30 -0.55
CA LYS A 93 -11.12 5.65 0.65
C LYS A 93 -10.26 4.43 0.29
N ARG A 94 -10.60 3.71 -0.77
CA ARG A 94 -9.91 2.50 -1.25
C ARG A 94 -10.45 2.04 -2.60
N SER A 95 -9.68 1.22 -3.30
CA SER A 95 -10.13 0.47 -4.47
C SER A 95 -9.62 -0.97 -4.41
N MET A 96 -10.43 -1.92 -4.88
CA MET A 96 -10.09 -3.32 -4.93
C MET A 96 -10.11 -3.81 -6.37
N ILE A 97 -9.11 -4.62 -6.73
CA ILE A 97 -9.01 -5.26 -8.04
C ILE A 97 -8.99 -6.76 -7.79
N GLU A 98 -9.98 -7.46 -8.34
CA GLU A 98 -10.05 -8.92 -8.27
C GLU A 98 -9.80 -9.51 -9.65
N GLY A 99 -8.92 -10.51 -9.71
CA GLY A 99 -8.56 -11.21 -10.92
C GLY A 99 -8.68 -12.71 -10.77
N LYS A 100 -8.44 -13.43 -11.87
CA LYS A 100 -8.51 -14.90 -11.89
C LYS A 100 -7.55 -15.57 -10.89
N ASN A 101 -6.42 -14.93 -10.56
CA ASN A 101 -5.38 -15.54 -9.72
C ASN A 101 -5.38 -15.02 -8.27
N GLY A 102 -5.96 -13.84 -8.01
CA GLY A 102 -5.89 -13.19 -6.71
C GLY A 102 -6.50 -11.80 -6.73
N LEU A 103 -6.16 -11.01 -5.72
CA LEU A 103 -6.69 -9.67 -5.56
C LEU A 103 -5.60 -8.66 -5.16
N SER A 104 -5.91 -7.39 -5.34
CA SER A 104 -5.17 -6.30 -4.74
C SER A 104 -6.10 -5.24 -4.16
N ILE A 105 -5.60 -4.55 -3.14
CA ILE A 105 -6.28 -3.45 -2.47
C ILE A 105 -5.34 -2.26 -2.48
N LEU A 106 -5.82 -1.15 -3.02
CA LEU A 106 -5.16 0.15 -3.04
C LEU A 106 -5.84 1.06 -2.03
N ILE A 107 -5.05 1.66 -1.15
CA ILE A 107 -5.52 2.50 -0.05
C ILE A 107 -4.75 3.81 -0.08
N PRO A 108 -5.40 4.92 -0.47
CA PRO A 108 -4.80 6.25 -0.33
C PRO A 108 -4.60 6.60 1.14
N LEU A 109 -3.42 7.11 1.48
CA LEU A 109 -3.07 7.65 2.80
C LEU A 109 -2.74 9.15 2.62
N PRO A 110 -3.76 10.02 2.51
CA PRO A 110 -3.57 11.41 2.12
C PRO A 110 -2.70 12.21 3.09
N GLU A 111 -2.83 11.98 4.40
CA GLU A 111 -2.04 12.66 5.44
C GLU A 111 -0.55 12.32 5.36
N ALA A 112 -0.22 11.09 4.97
CA ALA A 112 1.15 10.64 4.78
C ALA A 112 1.66 10.86 3.35
N GLU A 113 0.84 11.48 2.49
CA GLU A 113 1.09 11.62 1.06
C GLU A 113 1.58 10.30 0.42
N ALA A 114 0.94 9.19 0.77
CA ALA A 114 1.35 7.86 0.31
C ALA A 114 0.16 7.01 -0.19
N ILE A 115 0.48 5.91 -0.86
CA ILE A 115 -0.49 4.88 -1.25
C ILE A 115 -0.01 3.53 -0.76
N LEU A 116 -0.86 2.81 -0.05
CA LEU A 116 -0.63 1.43 0.35
C LEU A 116 -1.29 0.49 -0.66
N LEU A 117 -0.47 -0.35 -1.30
CA LEU A 117 -0.90 -1.48 -2.11
C LEU A 117 -0.71 -2.77 -1.29
N ILE A 118 -1.73 -3.61 -1.27
CA ILE A 118 -1.71 -4.95 -0.67
C ILE A 118 -2.17 -5.94 -1.74
N TRP A 119 -1.58 -7.12 -1.80
CA TRP A 119 -2.02 -8.17 -2.72
C TRP A 119 -1.98 -9.54 -2.09
N GLY A 120 -2.84 -10.42 -2.59
CA GLY A 120 -3.01 -11.75 -2.07
C GLY A 120 -3.61 -12.72 -3.10
N GLY A 121 -3.57 -13.99 -2.79
CA GLY A 121 -4.21 -15.03 -3.58
C GLY A 121 -5.74 -14.97 -3.48
N LYS A 122 -6.41 -15.81 -4.26
CA LYS A 122 -7.88 -15.85 -4.34
C LYS A 122 -8.63 -16.13 -3.03
N LYS A 123 -7.93 -16.70 -2.04
CA LYS A 123 -8.51 -17.10 -0.74
C LYS A 123 -8.30 -16.05 0.35
N THR A 124 -7.70 -14.89 0.04
CA THR A 124 -7.52 -13.80 1.00
C THR A 124 -8.85 -13.37 1.60
N ASN A 125 -8.92 -13.35 2.93
CA ASN A 125 -10.10 -12.89 3.65
C ASN A 125 -10.11 -11.35 3.71
N VAL A 126 -10.70 -10.73 2.69
CA VAL A 126 -10.77 -9.28 2.53
C VAL A 126 -11.38 -8.57 3.77
N GLY A 127 -12.42 -9.15 4.36
CA GLY A 127 -13.07 -8.58 5.55
C GLY A 127 -12.15 -8.56 6.78
N PHE A 128 -11.40 -9.64 6.98
CA PHE A 128 -10.40 -9.70 8.05
C PHE A 128 -9.24 -8.75 7.78
N VAL A 129 -8.72 -8.70 6.55
CA VAL A 129 -7.66 -7.76 6.14
C VAL A 129 -8.08 -6.32 6.41
N TYR A 130 -9.33 -5.94 6.13
CA TYR A 130 -9.85 -4.62 6.48
C TYR A 130 -9.90 -4.34 7.98
N THR A 131 -10.21 -5.35 8.78
CA THR A 131 -10.22 -5.22 10.25
C THR A 131 -8.82 -4.94 10.76
N VAL A 132 -7.82 -5.71 10.29
CA VAL A 132 -6.41 -5.50 10.64
C VAL A 132 -5.93 -4.13 10.16
N LEU A 133 -6.26 -3.74 8.92
CA LEU A 133 -5.88 -2.44 8.37
C LEU A 133 -6.42 -1.26 9.16
N ARG A 134 -7.68 -1.31 9.60
CA ARG A 134 -8.26 -0.24 10.41
C ARG A 134 -7.45 -0.01 11.69
N ASN A 135 -6.97 -1.10 12.31
CA ASN A 135 -6.16 -1.04 13.53
C ASN A 135 -4.71 -0.58 13.27
N LEU A 136 -4.22 -0.69 12.04
CA LEU A 136 -2.84 -0.34 11.67
C LEU A 136 -2.73 0.97 10.88
N ALA A 137 -3.83 1.52 10.35
CA ALA A 137 -3.81 2.64 9.41
C ALA A 137 -3.13 3.89 9.97
N GLU A 138 -3.52 4.32 11.17
CA GLU A 138 -2.91 5.48 11.85
C GLU A 138 -1.41 5.25 12.08
N LYS A 139 -1.05 4.07 12.60
CA LYS A 139 0.35 3.69 12.82
C LYS A 139 1.16 3.68 11.52
N ILE A 140 0.60 3.18 10.41
CA ILE A 140 1.26 3.20 9.11
C ILE A 140 1.44 4.63 8.64
N SER A 141 0.42 5.49 8.75
CA SER A 141 0.46 6.90 8.37
C SER A 141 1.55 7.65 9.17
N ASP A 142 1.55 7.52 10.50
CA ASP A 142 2.54 8.09 11.41
C ASP A 142 3.98 7.67 11.10
N LEU A 143 4.18 6.37 10.88
CA LEU A 143 5.50 5.84 10.56
C LEU A 143 5.97 6.28 9.19
N THR A 144 5.04 6.50 8.26
CA THR A 144 5.34 7.00 6.92
C THR A 144 5.82 8.44 6.99
N MET A 145 5.09 9.33 7.66
CA MET A 145 5.50 10.73 7.85
C MET A 145 6.87 10.84 8.53
N LYS A 146 7.17 9.97 9.50
CA LYS A 146 8.47 9.94 10.21
C LYS A 146 9.61 9.30 9.42
N ALA A 147 9.30 8.51 8.39
CA ALA A 147 10.28 7.79 7.57
C ALA A 147 10.66 8.53 6.26
N ALA A 148 9.88 9.56 5.95
CA ALA A 148 9.82 10.29 4.68
C ALA A 148 10.77 11.48 4.61
#